data_AF-A0A831NY91-F1
#
_entry.id   AF-A0A831NY91-F1
#
_cell.length_a   1.000
_cell.length_b   1.000
_cell.length_c   1.000
_cell.angle_alpha   90.00
_cell.angle_beta   90.00
_cell.angle_gamma   90.00
#
_symmetry.space_group_name_H-M   'P 1'
#
loop_
_entity.id
_entity.type
_entity.pdbx_description
1 polymer ?
#
loop_
_entity_poly.entity_id
_entity_poly.type
_entity_poly.pdbx_seq_one_letter_code
_entity_poly.pdbx_strand_id
1 'polypeptide(L)'
;GSTDNTHEIIKKIVGQYFGKVRGIRHRRNFGKTEAIKTGLDHAQGKILMLFDTDLETHPDEDIPVFMAAIKKGADVVSGYRQGRSDGKVLTSKIYNFVSNKLFGMALHDMNWMKAFKRECIEFIELRGDWHRFILMMLHSAGFKIAEEPVNWYPRKYG
;
A
#
# COMPACT_ATOMS: atom_id res chain seq x y z
N GLY A 1 -7.48 -1.43 16.27
CA GLY A 1 -8.54 -0.94 17.18
C GLY A 1 -8.07 0.32 17.85
N SER A 2 -8.43 1.47 17.30
CA SER A 2 -8.04 2.78 17.83
C SER A 2 -8.77 3.06 19.15
N THR A 3 -8.11 3.81 20.02
CA THR A 3 -8.62 4.26 21.34
C THR A 3 -9.09 5.71 21.32
N ASP A 4 -8.90 6.40 20.20
CA ASP A 4 -9.30 7.79 19.98
C ASP A 4 -10.69 7.88 19.32
N ASN A 5 -11.05 9.07 18.86
CA ASN A 5 -12.33 9.35 18.22
C ASN A 5 -12.44 8.83 16.76
N THR A 6 -11.43 8.10 16.26
CA THR A 6 -11.38 7.64 14.86
C THR A 6 -12.62 6.82 14.49
N HIS A 7 -13.09 5.93 15.37
CA HIS A 7 -14.24 5.07 15.08
C HIS A 7 -15.53 5.87 14.84
N GLU A 8 -15.78 6.89 15.66
CA GLU A 8 -16.99 7.69 15.53
C GLU A 8 -16.92 8.62 14.30
N ILE A 9 -15.73 9.11 13.95
CA ILE A 9 -15.51 9.85 12.69
C ILE A 9 -15.78 8.93 11.49
N ILE A 10 -15.23 7.72 11.48
CA ILE A 10 -15.44 6.76 10.38
C ILE A 10 -16.92 6.38 10.23
N LYS A 11 -17.66 6.19 11.33
CA LYS A 11 -19.12 5.95 11.27
C LYS A 11 -19.85 7.09 10.57
N LYS A 12 -19.52 8.35 10.91
CA LYS A 12 -20.12 9.52 10.26
C LYS A 12 -19.81 9.54 8.76
N ILE A 13 -18.56 9.29 8.37
CA ILE A 13 -18.14 9.21 6.98
C ILE A 13 -18.87 8.09 6.23
N VAL A 14 -19.02 6.91 6.84
CA VAL A 14 -19.78 5.79 6.26
C VAL A 14 -21.23 6.20 6.00
N GLY A 15 -21.86 6.94 6.93
CA GLY A 15 -23.21 7.47 6.73
C GLY A 15 -23.30 8.48 5.59
N GLN A 16 -22.30 9.36 5.45
CA GLN A 16 -22.23 10.36 4.38
C GLN A 16 -21.97 9.76 3.00
N TYR A 17 -21.13 8.72 2.92
CA TYR A 17 -20.70 8.07 1.69
C TYR A 17 -21.23 6.63 1.61
N PHE A 18 -22.51 6.46 1.93
CA PHE A 18 -23.16 5.15 1.99
C PHE A 18 -22.94 4.35 0.69
N GLY A 19 -22.57 3.08 0.84
CA GLY A 19 -22.25 2.19 -0.28
C GLY A 19 -20.87 2.39 -0.92
N LYS A 20 -20.19 3.53 -0.69
CA LYS A 20 -18.85 3.82 -1.21
C LYS A 20 -17.75 3.60 -0.17
N VAL A 21 -18.03 3.87 1.10
CA VAL A 21 -17.09 3.71 2.21
C VAL A 21 -17.57 2.61 3.14
N ARG A 22 -16.65 1.73 3.57
CA ARG A 22 -16.90 0.70 4.57
C ARG A 22 -15.91 0.87 5.72
N GLY A 23 -16.42 1.06 6.93
CA GLY A 23 -15.62 1.11 8.15
C GLY A 23 -15.56 -0.26 8.81
N ILE A 24 -14.36 -0.79 9.04
CA ILE A 24 -14.16 -2.06 9.75
C ILE A 24 -13.34 -1.78 11.01
N ARG A 25 -13.86 -2.18 12.17
CA ARG A 25 -13.19 -1.99 13.46
C ARG A 25 -12.75 -3.33 14.03
N HIS A 26 -11.46 -3.42 14.33
CA HIS A 26 -10.93 -4.50 15.15
C HIS A 26 -11.16 -4.26 16.65
N ARG A 27 -11.43 -5.36 17.39
CA ARG A 27 -11.63 -5.33 18.86
C ARG A 27 -10.42 -4.79 19.63
N ARG A 28 -9.21 -4.99 19.13
CA ARG A 28 -7.95 -4.43 19.67
C ARG A 28 -7.01 -4.02 18.54
N ASN A 29 -5.82 -3.52 18.86
CA ASN A 29 -4.77 -3.29 17.87
C ASN A 29 -4.10 -4.63 17.50
N PHE A 30 -4.21 -5.02 16.23
CA PHE A 30 -3.57 -6.23 15.67
C PHE A 30 -2.40 -5.89 14.73
N GLY A 31 -2.03 -4.62 14.59
CA GLY A 31 -0.97 -4.17 13.70
C GLY A 31 -1.42 -3.90 12.26
N LYS A 32 -0.48 -3.35 11.47
CA LYS A 32 -0.75 -2.86 10.10
C LYS A 32 -1.10 -3.98 9.13
N THR A 33 -0.39 -5.10 9.18
CA THR A 33 -0.64 -6.23 8.27
C THR A 33 -2.05 -6.79 8.43
N GLU A 34 -2.51 -7.00 9.67
CA GLU A 34 -3.85 -7.53 9.93
C GLU A 34 -4.95 -6.53 9.51
N ALA A 35 -4.69 -5.23 9.66
CA ALA A 35 -5.58 -4.19 9.15
C ALA A 35 -5.66 -4.20 7.62
N ILE A 36 -4.51 -4.30 6.93
CA ILE A 36 -4.43 -4.44 5.48
C ILE A 36 -5.17 -5.70 5.02
N LYS A 37 -4.87 -6.86 5.62
CA LYS A 37 -5.52 -8.14 5.30
C LYS A 37 -7.03 -8.04 5.42
N THR A 38 -7.53 -7.52 6.55
CA THR A 38 -8.97 -7.31 6.75
C THR A 38 -9.58 -6.41 5.67
N GLY A 39 -8.88 -5.34 5.28
CA GLY A 39 -9.32 -4.45 4.21
C GLY A 39 -9.37 -5.15 2.85
N LEU A 40 -8.35 -5.95 2.53
CA LEU A 40 -8.26 -6.72 1.29
C LEU A 40 -9.37 -7.77 1.18
N ASP A 41 -9.64 -8.50 2.27
CA ASP A 41 -10.68 -9.53 2.33
C ASP A 41 -12.10 -8.95 2.09
N HIS A 42 -12.34 -7.70 2.46
CA HIS A 42 -13.65 -7.04 2.33
C HIS A 42 -13.75 -6.13 1.09
N ALA A 43 -12.64 -5.84 0.42
CA ALA A 43 -12.64 -5.06 -0.80
C ALA A 43 -13.26 -5.87 -1.94
N GLN A 44 -13.97 -5.21 -2.85
CA GLN A 44 -14.67 -5.85 -3.98
C GLN A 44 -14.11 -5.47 -5.36
N GLY A 45 -13.17 -4.53 -5.41
CA GLY A 45 -12.56 -4.08 -6.67
C GLY A 45 -11.73 -5.17 -7.34
N LYS A 46 -11.60 -5.11 -8.67
CA LYS A 46 -10.65 -5.94 -9.44
C LYS A 46 -9.21 -5.48 -9.27
N ILE A 47 -9.04 -4.20 -9.00
CA ILE A 47 -7.76 -3.55 -8.67
C ILE A 47 -7.91 -3.02 -7.26
N LEU A 48 -6.91 -3.28 -6.44
CA LEU A 48 -6.85 -2.93 -5.04
C LEU A 48 -5.62 -2.05 -4.84
N MET A 49 -5.78 -0.94 -4.12
CA MET A 49 -4.70 0.02 -3.86
C MET A 49 -4.64 0.33 -2.37
N LEU A 50 -3.42 0.36 -1.84
CA LEU A 50 -3.14 0.64 -0.43
C LEU A 50 -2.65 2.08 -0.28
N PHE A 51 -3.36 2.87 0.52
CA PHE A 51 -2.99 4.22 0.91
C PHE A 51 -2.70 4.28 2.41
N ASP A 52 -1.68 5.05 2.78
CA ASP A 52 -1.45 5.42 4.17
C ASP A 52 -2.30 6.65 4.54
N THR A 53 -2.68 6.75 5.81
CA THR A 53 -3.66 7.75 6.29
C THR A 53 -3.02 9.06 6.78
N ASP A 54 -1.74 9.27 6.52
CA ASP A 54 -0.93 10.40 7.03
C ASP A 54 -0.88 11.61 6.07
N LEU A 55 -1.63 11.55 4.97
CA LEU A 55 -1.72 12.58 3.93
C LEU A 55 -0.37 12.86 3.23
N GLU A 56 0.57 11.92 3.26
CA GLU A 56 1.79 11.98 2.45
C GLU A 56 1.54 11.58 0.98
N THR A 57 0.31 11.15 0.66
CA THR A 57 -0.16 10.65 -0.64
C THR A 57 -1.40 11.41 -1.11
N HIS A 58 -1.58 11.57 -2.42
CA HIS A 58 -2.69 12.30 -3.03
C HIS A 58 -3.43 11.40 -4.03
N PRO A 59 -4.54 10.75 -3.63
CA PRO A 59 -5.26 9.80 -4.48
C PRO A 59 -5.64 10.32 -5.87
N ASP A 60 -5.97 11.62 -5.99
CA ASP A 60 -6.34 12.24 -7.27
C ASP A 60 -5.17 12.30 -8.26
N GLU A 61 -3.93 12.37 -7.76
CA GLU A 61 -2.71 12.34 -8.57
C GLU A 61 -2.19 10.91 -8.75
N ASP A 62 -2.23 10.11 -7.68
CA ASP A 62 -1.60 8.79 -7.62
C ASP A 62 -2.41 7.73 -8.38
N ILE A 63 -3.75 7.70 -8.24
CA ILE A 63 -4.59 6.65 -8.85
C ILE A 63 -4.41 6.62 -10.38
N PRO A 64 -4.45 7.74 -11.14
CA PRO A 64 -4.25 7.72 -12.59
C PRO A 64 -2.93 7.08 -13.03
N VAL A 65 -1.84 7.36 -12.31
CA VAL A 65 -0.50 6.83 -12.60
C VAL A 65 -0.47 5.31 -12.48
N PHE A 66 -0.96 4.77 -11.35
CA PHE A 66 -0.97 3.33 -11.12
C PHE A 66 -1.91 2.61 -12.09
N MET A 67 -3.07 3.20 -12.38
CA MET A 67 -4.02 2.63 -13.33
C MET A 67 -3.46 2.58 -14.76
N ALA A 68 -2.66 3.57 -15.17
CA ALA A 68 -1.99 3.55 -16.46
C ALA A 68 -0.97 2.40 -16.56
N ALA A 69 -0.18 2.15 -15.51
CA ALA A 69 0.78 1.05 -15.47
C ALA A 69 0.09 -0.33 -15.50
N ILE A 70 -1.02 -0.51 -14.77
CA ILE A 70 -1.81 -1.75 -14.83
C ILE A 70 -2.37 -1.97 -16.24
N LYS A 71 -2.90 -0.92 -16.88
CA LYS A 71 -3.39 -0.99 -18.27
C LYS A 71 -2.30 -1.37 -19.29
N LYS A 72 -1.03 -0.99 -19.02
CA LYS A 72 0.13 -1.39 -19.83
C LYS A 72 0.57 -2.85 -19.61
N GLY A 73 -0.08 -3.56 -18.69
CA GLY A 73 0.15 -4.99 -18.47
C GLY A 73 0.91 -5.34 -17.18
N ALA A 74 1.09 -4.38 -16.27
CA ALA A 74 1.57 -4.68 -14.92
C ALA A 74 0.50 -5.42 -14.11
N ASP A 75 0.92 -6.40 -13.31
CA ASP A 75 0.05 -7.08 -12.34
C ASP A 75 0.05 -6.37 -10.99
N VAL A 76 1.21 -5.79 -10.66
CA VAL A 76 1.47 -5.02 -9.43
C VAL A 76 2.22 -3.75 -9.80
N VAL A 77 1.88 -2.65 -9.13
CA VAL A 77 2.55 -1.36 -9.29
C VAL A 77 2.99 -0.88 -7.92
N SER A 78 4.28 -0.56 -7.78
CA SER A 78 4.84 0.11 -6.60
C SER A 78 5.07 1.59 -6.91
N GLY A 79 4.73 2.48 -5.98
CA GLY A 79 5.08 3.89 -6.08
C GLY A 79 6.45 4.15 -5.47
N TYR A 80 7.30 4.91 -6.16
CA TYR A 80 8.56 5.38 -5.58
C TYR A 80 8.57 6.90 -5.37
N ARG A 81 8.88 7.29 -4.14
CA ARG A 81 8.82 8.69 -3.68
C ARG A 81 9.91 9.54 -4.35
N GLN A 82 9.49 10.51 -5.14
CA GLN A 82 10.35 11.56 -5.68
C GLN A 82 10.71 12.60 -4.61
N GLY A 83 11.97 13.02 -4.57
CA GLY A 83 12.40 14.14 -3.71
C GLY A 83 12.32 13.87 -2.21
N ARG A 84 12.27 12.61 -1.78
CA ARG A 84 12.18 12.27 -0.35
C ARG A 84 13.40 12.74 0.43
N SER A 85 13.14 13.54 1.46
CA SER A 85 14.16 14.08 2.37
C SER A 85 13.85 13.75 3.83
N ASP A 86 13.43 12.51 4.11
CA ASP A 86 13.34 12.02 5.48
C ASP A 86 14.72 11.57 5.98
N GLY A 87 15.01 11.69 7.29
CA GLY A 87 16.28 11.20 7.88
C GLY A 87 16.50 9.69 7.79
N LYS A 88 15.66 8.96 7.04
CA LYS A 88 15.62 7.51 6.90
C LYS A 88 16.02 7.02 5.51
N VAL A 89 16.50 7.93 4.64
CA VAL A 89 16.94 7.62 3.27
C VAL A 89 18.03 6.55 3.27
N LEU A 90 19.03 6.64 4.16
CA LEU A 90 20.17 5.70 4.17
C LEU A 90 19.73 4.26 4.51
N THR A 91 18.98 4.08 5.59
CA THR A 91 18.46 2.76 5.99
C THR A 91 17.57 2.16 4.91
N SER A 92 16.74 2.99 4.26
CA SER A 92 15.90 2.54 3.15
C SER A 92 16.73 2.09 1.95
N LYS A 93 17.80 2.84 1.60
CA LYS A 93 18.71 2.46 0.51
C LYS A 93 19.37 1.11 0.77
N ILE A 94 19.82 0.85 2.00
CA ILE A 94 20.42 -0.44 2.38
C ILE A 94 19.38 -1.56 2.25
N TYR A 95 18.19 -1.37 2.81
CA TYR A 95 17.10 -2.35 2.71
C TYR A 95 16.75 -2.65 1.24
N ASN A 96 16.63 -1.62 0.42
CA ASN A 96 16.26 -1.78 -0.98
C ASN A 96 17.36 -2.47 -1.78
N PHE A 97 18.62 -2.11 -1.55
CA PHE A 97 19.77 -2.76 -2.19
C PHE A 97 19.85 -4.25 -1.84
N VAL A 98 19.77 -4.60 -0.56
CA VAL A 98 19.83 -6.00 -0.12
C VAL A 98 18.66 -6.79 -0.69
N SER A 99 17.45 -6.24 -0.65
CA SER A 99 16.26 -6.91 -1.15
C SER A 99 16.31 -7.11 -2.67
N ASN A 100 16.72 -6.10 -3.44
CA ASN A 100 16.91 -6.22 -4.88
C ASN A 100 17.92 -7.33 -5.21
N LYS A 101 19.04 -7.39 -4.47
CA LYS A 101 20.06 -8.43 -4.67
C LYS A 101 19.57 -9.83 -4.33
N LEU A 102 18.77 -9.99 -3.26
CA LEU A 102 18.27 -11.30 -2.82
C LEU A 102 17.16 -11.85 -3.72
N PHE A 103 16.27 -10.98 -4.19
CA PHE A 103 15.07 -11.39 -4.94
C PHE A 103 15.17 -11.13 -6.45
N GLY A 104 16.30 -10.62 -6.94
CA GLY A 104 16.49 -10.32 -8.36
C GLY A 104 15.61 -9.18 -8.87
N MET A 105 15.29 -8.22 -8.01
CA MET A 105 14.45 -7.07 -8.33
C MET A 105 15.28 -5.81 -8.60
N ALA A 106 14.67 -4.78 -9.18
CA ALA A 106 15.30 -3.49 -9.43
C ALA A 106 14.37 -2.33 -9.05
N LEU A 107 13.87 -2.34 -7.81
CA LEU A 107 12.92 -1.34 -7.29
C LEU A 107 13.63 -0.27 -6.45
N HIS A 108 13.21 0.99 -6.59
CA HIS A 108 13.69 2.14 -5.82
C HIS A 108 13.05 2.24 -4.44
N ASP A 109 11.77 1.88 -4.30
CA ASP A 109 11.04 1.92 -3.03
C ASP A 109 10.01 0.79 -2.91
N MET A 110 10.28 -0.16 -2.01
CA MET A 110 9.42 -1.32 -1.79
C MET A 110 8.42 -1.14 -0.64
N ASN A 111 8.56 -0.11 0.19
CA ASN A 111 7.79 0.04 1.43
C ASN A 111 6.73 1.15 1.36
N TRP A 112 6.46 1.68 0.17
CA TRP A 112 5.47 2.73 -0.06
C TRP A 112 4.16 2.18 -0.66
N MET A 113 3.36 3.06 -1.29
CA MET A 113 2.09 2.75 -1.95
C MET A 113 2.20 1.60 -2.94
N LYS A 114 1.15 0.77 -2.97
CA LYS A 114 1.06 -0.40 -3.84
C LYS A 114 -0.35 -0.46 -4.42
N ALA A 115 -0.45 -0.74 -5.71
CA ALA A 115 -1.67 -1.24 -6.31
C ALA A 115 -1.41 -2.59 -6.95
N PHE A 116 -2.42 -3.45 -6.96
CA PHE A 116 -2.32 -4.79 -7.51
C PHE A 116 -3.68 -5.25 -8.03
N LYS A 117 -3.64 -6.13 -9.02
CA LYS A 117 -4.81 -6.92 -9.39
C LYS A 117 -5.20 -7.83 -8.22
N ARG A 118 -6.49 -8.08 -8.08
CA ARG A 118 -7.06 -8.95 -7.05
C ARG A 118 -6.37 -10.32 -6.99
N GLU A 119 -6.18 -10.94 -8.14
CA GLU A 119 -5.54 -12.25 -8.29
C GLU A 119 -4.14 -12.34 -7.68
N CYS A 120 -3.40 -11.23 -7.62
CA CYS A 120 -2.08 -11.17 -6.98
C CYS A 120 -2.19 -11.38 -5.47
N ILE A 121 -3.14 -10.71 -4.80
CA ILE A 121 -3.30 -10.83 -3.35
C ILE A 121 -3.89 -12.16 -2.96
N GLU A 122 -4.81 -12.69 -3.75
CA GLU A 122 -5.40 -14.00 -3.49
C GLU A 122 -4.35 -15.13 -3.59
N PHE A 123 -3.21 -14.88 -4.25
CA PHE A 123 -2.09 -15.81 -4.34
C PHE A 123 -1.20 -15.84 -3.08
N ILE A 124 -1.15 -14.76 -2.30
CA ILE A 124 -0.21 -14.63 -1.17
C ILE A 124 -0.95 -14.66 0.16
N GLU A 125 -0.31 -15.23 1.18
CA GLU A 125 -0.80 -15.13 2.55
C GLU A 125 -0.02 -14.06 3.33
N LEU A 126 -0.73 -13.15 3.98
CA LEU A 126 -0.12 -12.12 4.84
C LEU A 126 -0.23 -12.51 6.31
N ARG A 127 0.91 -12.49 7.01
CA ARG A 127 1.02 -12.77 8.45
C ARG A 127 1.97 -11.77 9.11
N GLY A 128 1.78 -11.50 10.41
CA GLY A 128 2.74 -10.72 11.20
C GLY A 128 3.04 -9.35 10.60
N ASP A 129 4.29 -9.11 10.18
CA ASP A 129 4.73 -7.86 9.51
C ASP A 129 4.95 -8.00 7.99
N TRP A 130 4.34 -9.01 7.35
CA TRP A 130 4.63 -9.37 5.96
C TRP A 130 4.12 -8.38 4.90
N HIS A 131 3.37 -7.34 5.28
CA HIS A 131 2.97 -6.27 4.35
C HIS A 131 4.17 -5.62 3.62
N ARG A 132 5.36 -5.65 4.23
CA ARG A 132 6.61 -5.15 3.64
C ARG A 132 7.15 -6.04 2.52
N PHE A 133 6.82 -7.32 2.55
CA PHE A 133 7.33 -8.34 1.64
C PHE A 133 6.39 -8.67 0.48
N ILE A 134 5.26 -7.96 0.36
CA ILE A 134 4.26 -8.19 -0.70
C ILE A 134 4.93 -8.22 -2.08
N LEU A 135 5.78 -7.24 -2.39
CA LEU A 135 6.44 -7.15 -3.70
C LEU A 135 7.41 -8.31 -3.93
N MET A 136 8.20 -8.69 -2.92
CA MET A 136 9.11 -9.84 -3.01
C MET A 136 8.36 -11.14 -3.25
N MET A 137 7.24 -11.36 -2.53
CA MET A 137 6.42 -12.57 -2.66
C MET A 137 5.79 -12.64 -4.05
N LEU A 138 5.24 -11.53 -4.56
CA LEU A 138 4.62 -11.48 -5.87
C LEU A 138 5.64 -11.60 -7.01
N HIS A 139 6.82 -10.97 -6.88
CA HIS A 139 7.92 -11.15 -7.82
C HIS A 139 8.36 -12.61 -7.90
N SER A 140 8.54 -13.25 -6.74
CA SER A 140 8.96 -14.66 -6.66
C SER A 140 7.90 -15.61 -7.21
N ALA A 141 6.62 -15.21 -7.18
CA ALA A 141 5.51 -15.92 -7.81
C ALA A 141 5.40 -15.69 -9.33
N GLY A 142 6.24 -14.82 -9.91
CA GLY A 142 6.29 -14.54 -11.35
C GLY A 142 5.36 -13.43 -11.84
N PHE A 143 4.75 -12.65 -10.94
CA PHE A 143 3.92 -11.51 -11.33
C PHE A 143 4.77 -10.35 -11.87
N LYS A 144 4.22 -9.61 -12.84
CA LYS A 144 4.89 -8.44 -13.44
C LYS A 144 4.74 -7.23 -12.53
N ILE A 145 5.86 -6.76 -12.00
CA ILE A 145 5.93 -5.56 -11.17
C ILE A 145 6.39 -4.38 -12.02
N ALA A 146 5.60 -3.30 -12.01
CA ALA A 146 6.03 -1.99 -12.47
C ALA A 146 6.31 -1.07 -11.28
N GLU A 147 7.16 -0.08 -11.48
CA GLU A 147 7.43 0.97 -10.51
C GLU A 147 7.19 2.33 -11.15
N GLU A 148 6.42 3.19 -10.49
CA GLU A 148 6.03 4.50 -11.03
C GLU A 148 6.41 5.64 -10.06
N PRO A 149 6.90 6.78 -10.58
CA PRO A 149 7.27 7.92 -9.74
C PRO A 149 6.01 8.54 -9.15
N VAL A 150 6.06 8.84 -7.86
CA VAL A 150 5.01 9.57 -7.16
C VAL A 150 5.57 10.74 -6.38
N ASN A 151 4.79 11.81 -6.31
CA ASN A 151 5.09 12.96 -5.49
C ASN A 151 5.08 12.55 -4.02
N TRP A 152 6.06 13.03 -3.26
CA TRP A 152 6.09 12.86 -1.81
C TRP A 152 5.83 14.20 -1.13
N TYR A 153 4.91 14.21 -0.19
CA TYR A 153 4.56 15.39 0.59
C TYR A 153 4.98 15.19 2.04
N PRO A 154 5.59 16.19 2.69
CA PRO A 154 5.89 16.12 4.10
C PRO A 154 4.63 15.89 4.93
N ARG A 155 4.74 15.04 5.94
CA ARG A 155 3.66 14.78 6.89
C ARG A 155 3.17 16.09 7.52
N LYS A 156 1.85 16.33 7.48
CA LYS A 156 1.25 17.53 8.08
C LYS A 156 1.04 17.42 9.59
N TYR A 157 0.77 16.22 10.08
CA TYR A 157 0.44 15.96 11.48
C TYR A 157 1.16 14.69 11.96
N GLY A 158 1.96 14.81 13.01
CA GLY A 158 2.73 13.69 13.57
C GLY A 158 3.72 14.15 14.63
#